data_AF-A0A349D9S0-F1
#
_entry.id   AF-A0A349D9S0-F1
#
_cell.length_a   1.000
_cell.length_b   1.000
_cell.length_c   1.000
_cell.angle_alpha   90.00
_cell.angle_beta   90.00
_cell.angle_gamma   90.00
#
_symmetry.space_group_name_H-M   'P 1'
#
loop_
_entity.id
_entity.type
_entity.pdbx_description
1 polymer ?
#
loop_
_entity_poly.entity_id
_entity_poly.type
_entity_poly.pdbx_seq_one_letter_code
_entity_poly.pdbx_strand_id
1 'polypeptide(L)'
;DEGLWGVIKTVFKTPVLVINELFRSSSSDSGKLIYILQLFVPLAMIPFMTKKFSRLILVCPLLINLLSDYYYQCDLGKQYSFGITAFLFYAAAINLSEIKERKGGFLTFSAAVVSIVMMLSLMYPRLTGYALTYRVGKANYDRITEVIEEIPDDASVTASTFLVPRLSQRKVIYEQYYHKTVDTDYLVLDLRGSNSTKIAEIEQPYIDAGYKMIVNDEGLIRVYEKN
;
A
#
# COMPACT_ATOMS: atom_id res chain seq x y z
N ASP A 1 -20.65 -6.25 9.78
CA ASP A 1 -19.58 -5.25 9.64
C ASP A 1 -19.71 -4.15 10.69
N GLU A 2 -18.99 -4.27 11.81
CA GLU A 2 -18.94 -3.18 12.82
C GLU A 2 -17.83 -2.15 12.52
N GLY A 3 -17.03 -2.33 11.45
CA GLY A 3 -15.99 -1.38 11.03
C GLY A 3 -15.07 -0.92 12.17
N LEU A 4 -14.79 0.39 12.21
CA LEU A 4 -13.98 1.02 13.28
C LEU A 4 -14.59 0.85 14.68
N TRP A 5 -15.92 0.79 14.78
CA TRP A 5 -16.60 0.55 16.06
C TRP A 5 -16.31 -0.85 16.60
N GLY A 6 -16.22 -1.84 15.71
CA GLY A 6 -15.80 -3.19 16.05
C GLY A 6 -14.37 -3.26 16.59
N VAL A 7 -13.47 -2.42 16.08
CA VAL A 7 -12.09 -2.29 16.57
C VAL A 7 -12.09 -1.77 18.01
N ILE A 8 -12.79 -0.67 18.27
CA ILE A 8 -12.92 -0.07 19.61
C ILE A 8 -13.50 -1.09 20.60
N LYS A 9 -14.59 -1.76 20.21
CA LYS A 9 -15.25 -2.78 21.03
C LYS A 9 -14.32 -3.95 21.35
N THR A 10 -13.54 -4.41 20.39
CA THR A 10 -12.57 -5.51 20.57
C THR A 10 -11.49 -5.14 21.58
N VAL A 11 -10.96 -3.92 21.49
CA VAL A 11 -9.93 -3.43 22.44
C VAL A 11 -10.41 -3.48 23.88
N PHE A 12 -11.66 -3.04 24.14
CA PHE A 12 -12.21 -3.03 25.50
C PHE A 12 -12.75 -4.39 25.96
N LYS A 13 -13.34 -5.18 25.07
CA LYS A 13 -13.93 -6.47 25.44
C LYS A 13 -12.90 -7.59 25.55
N THR A 14 -11.78 -7.51 24.83
CA THR A 14 -10.83 -8.62 24.78
C THR A 14 -9.37 -8.12 24.68
N PRO A 15 -8.85 -7.49 25.74
CA PRO A 15 -7.50 -6.91 25.73
C PRO A 15 -6.40 -7.96 25.52
N VAL A 16 -6.63 -9.21 25.92
CA VAL A 16 -5.69 -10.32 25.67
C VAL A 16 -5.53 -10.61 24.18
N LEU A 17 -6.60 -10.47 23.38
CA LEU A 17 -6.50 -10.62 21.93
C LEU A 17 -5.65 -9.53 21.30
N VAL A 18 -5.74 -8.29 21.80
CA VAL A 18 -4.88 -7.18 21.34
C VAL A 18 -3.41 -7.50 21.60
N ILE A 19 -3.09 -7.99 22.79
CA ILE A 19 -1.72 -8.40 23.15
C ILE A 19 -1.26 -9.56 22.26
N ASN A 20 -2.09 -10.58 22.08
CA ASN A 20 -1.75 -11.70 21.21
C ASN A 20 -1.54 -11.26 19.76
N GLU A 21 -2.36 -10.34 19.25
CA GLU A 21 -2.19 -9.80 17.90
C GLU A 21 -0.89 -8.99 17.75
N LEU A 22 -0.47 -8.25 18.79
CA LEU A 22 0.81 -7.52 18.80
C LEU A 22 2.03 -8.45 18.65
N PHE A 23 1.96 -9.64 19.25
CA PHE A 23 3.03 -10.64 19.21
C PHE A 23 2.83 -11.71 18.13
N ARG A 24 1.69 -11.70 17.43
CA ARG A 24 1.43 -12.62 16.33
C ARG A 24 2.39 -12.28 15.20
N SER A 25 3.29 -13.21 14.92
CA SER A 25 4.20 -13.14 13.78
C SER A 25 3.75 -14.17 12.75
N SER A 26 3.54 -13.73 11.51
CA SER A 26 3.30 -14.61 10.36
C SER A 26 4.54 -14.59 9.47
N SER A 27 4.75 -15.63 8.66
CA SER A 27 5.89 -15.75 7.73
C SER A 27 6.01 -14.60 6.73
N SER A 28 4.95 -13.79 6.57
CA SER A 28 4.86 -12.63 5.68
C SER A 28 4.76 -11.29 6.43
N ASP A 29 4.85 -11.31 7.77
CA ASP A 29 4.75 -10.11 8.61
C ASP A 29 6.16 -9.64 9.01
N SER A 30 6.41 -8.34 8.89
CA SER A 30 7.62 -7.68 9.38
C SER A 30 7.78 -7.78 10.90
N GLY A 31 6.77 -8.31 11.59
CA GLY A 31 6.61 -8.33 13.03
C GLY A 31 6.04 -6.99 13.47
N LYS A 32 4.80 -6.98 13.97
CA LYS A 32 4.13 -5.75 14.44
C LYS A 32 4.94 -4.99 15.49
N LEU A 33 5.77 -5.69 16.29
CA LEU A 33 6.72 -5.07 17.21
C LEU A 33 7.81 -4.26 16.49
N ILE A 34 8.40 -4.81 15.43
CA ILE A 34 9.39 -4.09 14.60
C ILE A 34 8.73 -2.88 13.96
N TYR A 35 7.51 -3.04 13.44
CA TYR A 35 6.73 -1.92 12.90
C TYR A 35 6.52 -0.79 13.92
N ILE A 36 6.11 -1.12 15.15
CA ILE A 36 5.99 -0.15 16.26
C ILE A 36 7.33 0.56 16.49
N LEU A 37 8.43 -0.18 16.62
CA LEU A 37 9.75 0.41 16.80
C LEU A 37 10.10 1.35 15.65
N GLN A 38 9.80 0.96 14.41
CA GLN A 38 10.05 1.79 13.24
C GLN A 38 9.24 3.09 13.21
N LEU A 39 8.10 3.17 13.90
CA LEU A 39 7.32 4.41 14.04
C LEU A 39 7.84 5.32 15.16
N PHE A 40 8.24 4.76 16.29
CA PHE A 40 8.56 5.56 17.49
C PHE A 40 10.06 5.86 17.68
N VAL A 41 10.94 4.97 17.23
CA VAL A 41 12.40 5.14 17.34
C VAL A 41 12.91 6.35 16.54
N PRO A 42 12.44 6.63 15.30
CA PRO A 42 12.79 7.88 14.60
C PRO A 42 12.41 9.15 15.38
N LEU A 43 11.36 9.07 16.21
CA LEU A 43 10.91 10.16 17.06
C LEU A 43 11.54 10.13 18.45
N ALA A 44 12.61 9.36 18.66
CA ALA A 44 13.28 9.16 19.95
C ALA A 44 12.32 8.83 21.10
N MET A 45 11.21 8.13 20.81
CA MET A 45 10.13 7.81 21.75
C MET A 45 9.44 9.05 22.38
N ILE A 46 9.65 10.26 21.86
CA ILE A 46 9.06 11.52 22.35
C ILE A 46 7.52 11.47 22.42
N PRO A 47 6.77 10.80 21.51
CA PRO A 47 5.31 10.68 21.64
C PRO A 47 4.83 10.10 22.98
N PHE A 48 5.63 9.30 23.67
CA PHE A 48 5.31 8.74 25.00
C PHE A 48 5.79 9.61 26.17
N MET A 49 6.63 10.62 25.94
CA MET A 49 7.19 11.51 26.97
C MET A 49 6.19 12.62 27.36
N THR A 50 4.95 12.25 27.66
CA THR A 50 3.85 13.19 27.94
C THR A 50 3.69 13.45 29.44
N LYS A 51 3.37 14.70 29.80
CA LYS A 51 2.88 15.06 31.15
C LYS A 51 1.38 14.86 31.32
N LYS A 52 0.63 14.77 30.21
CA LYS A 52 -0.83 14.62 30.19
C LYS A 52 -1.20 13.29 29.55
N PHE A 53 -1.75 12.37 30.35
CA PHE A 53 -2.12 11.04 29.88
C PHE A 53 -3.12 11.06 28.72
N SER A 54 -4.03 12.06 28.69
CA SER A 54 -5.01 12.23 27.61
C SER A 54 -4.38 12.37 26.22
N ARG A 55 -3.12 12.78 26.10
CA ARG A 55 -2.41 12.88 24.81
C ARG A 55 -2.12 11.53 24.16
N LEU A 56 -2.16 10.43 24.93
CA LEU A 56 -2.01 9.09 24.37
C LEU A 56 -3.16 8.72 23.41
N ILE A 57 -4.25 9.48 23.40
CA ILE A 57 -5.28 9.37 22.36
C ILE A 57 -4.70 9.58 20.95
N LEU A 58 -3.60 10.33 20.81
CA LEU A 58 -2.90 10.55 19.53
C LEU A 58 -2.13 9.29 19.08
N VAL A 59 -1.90 8.32 19.97
CA VAL A 59 -1.31 7.02 19.62
C VAL A 59 -2.39 6.01 19.23
N CYS A 60 -3.62 6.16 19.72
CA CYS A 60 -4.72 5.23 19.46
C CYS A 60 -5.02 4.91 17.98
N PRO A 61 -4.86 5.83 17.00
CA PRO A 61 -5.04 5.49 15.58
C PRO A 61 -4.16 4.31 15.10
N LEU A 62 -3.02 4.07 15.75
CA LEU A 62 -2.15 2.93 15.46
C LEU A 62 -2.84 1.58 15.66
N LEU A 63 -3.87 1.51 16.51
CA LEU A 63 -4.62 0.28 16.75
C LEU A 63 -5.31 -0.24 15.49
N ILE A 64 -5.64 0.63 14.53
CA ILE A 64 -6.23 0.22 13.24
C ILE A 64 -5.27 -0.71 12.51
N ASN A 65 -3.99 -0.34 12.43
CA ASN A 65 -2.96 -1.13 11.75
C ASN A 65 -2.61 -2.38 12.54
N LEU A 66 -2.52 -2.27 13.87
CA LEU A 66 -2.12 -3.39 14.73
C LEU A 66 -3.19 -4.47 14.85
N LEU A 67 -4.46 -4.12 14.77
CA LEU A 67 -5.58 -5.08 14.86
C LEU A 67 -6.00 -5.65 13.50
N SER A 68 -5.48 -5.07 12.42
CA SER A 68 -5.64 -5.62 11.08
C SER A 68 -4.89 -6.94 10.93
N ASP A 69 -5.50 -7.88 10.20
CA ASP A 69 -4.87 -9.10 9.68
C ASP A 69 -4.19 -8.87 8.32
N TYR A 70 -4.50 -7.75 7.65
CA TYR A 70 -3.85 -7.32 6.42
C TYR A 70 -2.42 -6.85 6.68
N TYR A 71 -1.45 -7.70 6.35
CA TYR A 71 -0.02 -7.51 6.67
C TYR A 71 0.57 -6.18 6.17
N TYR A 72 0.09 -5.66 5.04
CA TYR A 72 0.57 -4.40 4.50
C TYR A 72 0.28 -3.19 5.40
N GLN A 73 -0.67 -3.29 6.34
CA GLN A 73 -0.91 -2.20 7.31
C GLN A 73 0.29 -1.97 8.26
N CYS A 74 1.11 -3.00 8.48
CA CYS A 74 2.30 -2.94 9.32
C CYS A 74 3.60 -2.91 8.49
N ASP A 75 3.56 -2.46 7.24
CA ASP A 75 4.74 -2.24 6.40
C ASP A 75 4.93 -0.75 6.08
N LEU A 76 6.05 -0.16 6.51
CA LEU A 76 6.41 1.22 6.22
C LEU A 76 6.62 1.52 4.73
N GLY A 77 6.75 0.50 3.88
CA GLY A 77 6.81 0.67 2.42
C GLY A 77 5.45 0.90 1.78
N LYS A 78 4.40 0.87 2.59
CA LYS A 78 3.01 1.08 2.17
C LYS A 78 2.45 2.33 2.84
N GLN A 79 1.40 2.87 2.25
CA GLN A 79 0.79 4.15 2.62
C GLN A 79 0.05 4.14 3.96
N TYR A 80 -0.20 2.97 4.56
CA TYR A 80 -1.05 2.81 5.75
C TYR A 80 -0.52 3.48 7.01
N SER A 81 0.78 3.82 7.03
CA SER A 81 1.39 4.51 8.17
C SER A 81 1.30 6.04 8.07
N PHE A 82 0.98 6.58 6.89
CA PHE A 82 1.05 8.02 6.62
C PHE A 82 0.12 8.84 7.52
N GLY A 83 -1.12 8.37 7.71
CA GLY A 83 -2.06 9.05 8.60
C GLY A 83 -1.63 9.00 10.07
N ILE A 84 -1.12 7.84 10.52
CA ILE A 84 -0.68 7.63 11.91
C ILE A 84 0.52 8.52 12.24
N THR A 85 1.50 8.61 11.35
CA THR A 85 2.71 9.40 11.61
C THR A 85 2.39 10.87 11.86
N ALA A 86 1.38 11.45 11.21
CA ALA A 86 0.94 12.82 11.47
C ALA A 86 0.55 13.04 12.95
N PHE A 87 -0.21 12.11 13.55
CA PHE A 87 -0.56 12.17 14.97
C PHE A 87 0.67 12.00 15.87
N LEU A 88 1.60 11.13 15.49
CA LEU A 88 2.83 10.91 16.26
C LEU A 88 3.76 12.13 16.22
N PHE A 89 3.91 12.78 15.07
CA PHE A 89 4.64 14.04 14.94
C PHE A 89 4.02 15.14 15.80
N TYR A 90 2.68 15.26 15.79
CA TYR A 90 1.97 16.22 16.62
C TYR A 90 2.15 15.93 18.12
N ALA A 91 2.02 14.67 18.54
CA ALA A 91 2.28 14.24 19.92
C ALA A 91 3.73 14.55 20.34
N ALA A 92 4.70 14.27 19.45
CA ALA A 92 6.10 14.57 19.68
C ALA A 92 6.34 16.07 19.87
N ALA A 93 5.78 16.92 19.01
CA ALA A 93 5.93 18.37 19.08
C ALA A 93 5.37 18.95 20.39
N ILE A 94 4.18 18.53 20.81
CA ILE A 94 3.59 18.99 22.07
C ILE A 94 4.42 18.51 23.27
N ASN A 95 4.80 17.24 23.30
CA ASN A 95 5.60 16.73 24.42
C ASN A 95 6.97 17.41 24.49
N LEU A 96 7.58 17.68 23.34
CA LEU A 96 8.85 18.40 23.24
C LEU A 96 8.75 19.82 23.80
N SER A 97 7.66 20.54 23.52
CA SER A 97 7.43 21.90 24.04
C SER A 97 7.40 22.00 25.57
N GLU A 98 7.15 20.88 26.25
CA GLU A 98 7.09 20.81 27.71
C GLU A 98 8.35 20.21 28.36
N ILE A 99 9.29 19.74 27.55
CA ILE A 99 10.58 19.22 28.01
C ILE A 99 11.55 20.40 28.20
N LYS A 100 12.39 20.34 29.24
CA LYS A 100 13.43 21.34 29.49
C LYS A 100 14.32 21.50 28.26
N GLU A 101 14.59 22.73 27.86
CA GLU A 101 15.28 23.09 26.61
C GLU A 101 16.52 22.24 26.31
N ARG A 102 17.47 22.12 27.26
CA ARG A 102 18.67 21.28 27.08
C ARG A 102 18.35 19.82 26.74
N LYS A 103 17.37 19.22 27.43
CA LYS A 103 16.94 17.83 27.17
C LYS A 103 16.14 17.74 25.86
N GLY A 104 15.31 18.74 25.56
CA GLY A 104 14.53 18.81 24.33
C GLY A 104 15.43 18.92 23.10
N GLY A 105 16.45 19.77 23.16
CA GLY A 105 17.47 19.88 22.12
C GLY A 105 18.20 18.57 21.87
N PHE A 106 18.64 17.88 22.93
CA PHE A 106 19.26 16.56 22.81
C PHE A 106 18.33 15.54 22.15
N LEU A 107 17.08 15.41 22.61
CA LEU A 107 16.10 14.47 22.05
C LEU A 107 15.77 14.77 20.59
N THR A 108 15.66 16.04 20.23
CA THR A 108 15.41 16.46 18.84
C THR A 108 16.58 16.10 17.95
N PHE A 109 17.80 16.36 18.41
CA PHE A 109 19.01 15.96 17.69
C PHE A 109 19.09 14.44 17.53
N SER A 110 18.82 13.68 18.60
CA SER A 110 18.76 12.21 18.55
C SER A 110 17.70 11.72 17.56
N ALA A 111 16.50 12.28 17.59
CA ALA A 111 15.43 11.95 16.66
C ALA A 111 15.84 12.19 15.20
N ALA A 112 16.50 13.33 14.92
CA ALA A 112 17.01 13.63 13.57
C ALA A 112 18.06 12.61 13.11
N VAL A 113 19.06 12.31 13.94
CA VAL A 113 20.12 11.34 13.63
C VAL A 113 19.53 9.95 13.39
N VAL A 114 18.66 9.49 14.29
CA VAL A 114 18.04 8.16 14.19
C VAL A 114 17.14 8.08 12.96
N SER A 115 16.36 9.12 12.66
CA SER A 115 15.53 9.19 11.46
C SER A 115 16.37 9.06 10.18
N ILE A 116 17.52 9.73 10.11
CA ILE A 116 18.44 9.62 8.96
C ILE A 116 18.98 8.20 8.84
N VAL A 117 19.47 7.62 9.94
CA VAL A 117 20.01 6.25 9.95
C VAL A 117 18.95 5.24 9.50
N MET A 118 17.72 5.38 9.98
CA MET A 118 16.61 4.49 9.61
C MET A 118 16.17 4.67 8.16
N MET A 119 16.14 5.91 7.66
CA MET A 119 15.88 6.19 6.24
C MET A 119 16.93 5.50 5.34
N LEU A 120 18.22 5.65 5.68
CA LEU A 120 19.31 5.04 4.92
C LEU A 120 19.32 3.50 5.03
N SER A 121 18.97 2.96 6.18
CA SER A 121 19.00 1.50 6.39
C SER A 121 17.78 0.79 5.80
N LEU A 122 16.59 1.38 5.92
CA LEU A 122 15.33 0.71 5.60
C LEU A 122 14.74 1.14 4.25
N MET A 123 14.79 2.44 3.95
CA MET A 123 14.09 3.00 2.79
C MET A 123 14.99 3.12 1.56
N TYR A 124 16.27 3.46 1.74
CA TYR A 124 17.21 3.60 0.62
C TYR A 124 17.32 2.33 -0.26
N PRO A 125 17.44 1.09 0.29
CA PRO A 125 17.47 -0.11 -0.54
C PRO A 125 16.18 -0.33 -1.36
N ARG A 126 15.03 0.09 -0.82
CA ARG A 126 13.74 0.01 -1.52
C ARG A 126 13.70 1.01 -2.68
N LEU A 127 14.13 2.25 -2.43
CA LEU A 127 14.20 3.30 -3.45
C LEU A 127 15.14 2.92 -4.59
N THR A 128 16.33 2.39 -4.29
CA THR A 128 17.27 1.93 -5.31
C THR A 128 16.73 0.71 -6.05
N GLY A 129 16.07 -0.21 -5.35
CA GLY A 129 15.36 -1.33 -5.96
C GLY A 129 14.29 -0.87 -6.96
N TYR A 130 13.44 0.07 -6.59
CA TYR A 130 12.41 0.63 -7.49
C TYR A 130 13.02 1.33 -8.69
N ALA A 131 14.07 2.14 -8.47
CA ALA A 131 14.77 2.81 -9.56
C ALA A 131 15.43 1.82 -10.53
N LEU A 132 16.01 0.73 -10.00
CA LEU A 132 16.62 -0.31 -10.83
C LEU A 132 15.56 -1.07 -11.63
N THR A 133 14.48 -1.51 -10.99
CA THR A 133 13.35 -2.17 -11.66
C THR A 133 12.78 -1.29 -12.76
N TYR A 134 12.62 0.02 -12.50
CA TYR A 134 12.17 0.97 -13.51
C TYR A 134 13.13 1.04 -14.70
N ARG A 135 14.43 1.20 -14.43
CA ARG A 135 15.46 1.31 -15.47
C ARG A 135 15.57 0.06 -16.33
N VAL A 136 15.57 -1.11 -15.71
CA VAL A 136 15.65 -2.41 -16.42
C VAL A 136 14.37 -2.67 -17.21
N GLY A 137 13.21 -2.34 -16.64
CA GLY A 137 11.90 -2.55 -17.27
C GLY A 137 11.47 -1.44 -18.22
N LYS A 138 12.27 -0.40 -18.46
CA LYS A 138 11.84 0.80 -19.20
C LYS A 138 11.25 0.47 -20.56
N ALA A 139 11.95 -0.33 -21.37
CA ALA A 139 11.47 -0.72 -22.71
C ALA A 139 10.11 -1.45 -22.64
N ASN A 140 9.92 -2.30 -21.63
CA ASN A 140 8.65 -3.01 -21.41
C ASN A 140 7.52 -2.03 -21.05
N TYR A 141 7.80 -1.01 -20.23
CA TYR A 141 6.81 0.01 -19.89
C TYR A 141 6.48 0.92 -21.06
N ASP A 142 7.46 1.24 -21.91
CA ASP A 142 7.26 2.01 -23.14
C ASP A 142 6.36 1.20 -24.09
N ARG A 143 6.65 -0.10 -24.30
CA ARG A 143 5.81 -0.99 -25.12
C ARG A 143 4.37 -1.13 -24.60
N ILE A 144 4.17 -1.27 -23.29
CA ILE A 144 2.82 -1.25 -22.70
C ILE A 144 2.11 0.08 -22.99
N THR A 145 2.84 1.19 -22.97
CA THR A 145 2.27 2.51 -23.27
C THR A 145 1.79 2.57 -24.71
N GLU A 146 2.63 2.16 -25.66
CA GLU A 146 2.28 2.10 -27.10
C GLU A 146 1.00 1.29 -27.33
N VAL A 147 0.91 0.09 -26.76
CA VAL A 147 -0.28 -0.78 -26.90
C VAL A 147 -1.54 -0.13 -26.31
N ILE A 148 -1.42 0.59 -25.19
CA ILE A 148 -2.56 1.29 -24.58
C ILE A 148 -3.00 2.49 -25.42
N GLU A 149 -2.06 3.21 -26.03
CA GLU A 149 -2.32 4.37 -26.89
C GLU A 149 -3.03 4.00 -28.20
N GLU A 150 -2.87 2.75 -28.67
CA GLU A 150 -3.59 2.22 -29.83
C GLU A 150 -5.10 1.98 -29.56
N ILE A 151 -5.51 1.86 -28.30
CA ILE A 151 -6.93 1.64 -27.94
C ILE A 151 -7.70 2.96 -28.09
N PRO A 152 -8.86 2.99 -28.79
CA PRO A 152 -9.64 4.22 -28.97
C PRO A 152 -10.04 4.92 -27.65
N ASP A 153 -10.12 6.25 -27.68
CA ASP A 153 -10.45 7.06 -26.50
C ASP A 153 -11.93 6.96 -26.08
N ASP A 154 -12.81 6.63 -27.01
CA ASP A 154 -14.25 6.47 -26.81
C ASP A 154 -14.66 5.02 -26.47
N ALA A 155 -13.73 4.08 -26.55
CA ALA A 155 -13.98 2.68 -26.26
C ALA A 155 -14.22 2.42 -24.77
N SER A 156 -15.10 1.47 -24.47
CA SER A 156 -15.26 0.90 -23.13
C SER A 156 -14.22 -0.19 -22.89
N VAL A 157 -13.59 -0.18 -21.70
CA VAL A 157 -12.45 -1.07 -21.43
C VAL A 157 -12.59 -1.76 -20.07
N THR A 158 -12.31 -3.06 -20.03
CA THR A 158 -12.02 -3.80 -18.79
C THR A 158 -10.53 -4.08 -18.74
N ALA A 159 -9.84 -3.71 -17.66
CA ALA A 159 -8.38 -3.80 -17.56
C ALA A 159 -7.88 -4.41 -16.25
N SER A 160 -6.70 -5.03 -16.28
CA SER A 160 -5.98 -5.42 -15.07
C SER A 160 -5.64 -4.21 -14.19
N THR A 161 -5.63 -4.41 -12.87
CA THR A 161 -5.49 -3.36 -11.84
C THR A 161 -4.42 -2.30 -12.14
N PHE A 162 -3.21 -2.72 -12.52
CA PHE A 162 -2.09 -1.79 -12.74
C PHE A 162 -2.14 -1.02 -14.06
N LEU A 163 -3.04 -1.39 -14.98
CA LEU A 163 -3.23 -0.70 -16.26
C LEU A 163 -4.42 0.28 -16.22
N VAL A 164 -5.36 0.09 -15.30
CA VAL A 164 -6.53 0.98 -15.12
C VAL A 164 -6.17 2.46 -15.06
N PRO A 165 -5.15 2.93 -14.29
CA PRO A 165 -4.82 4.36 -14.26
C PRO A 165 -4.41 4.93 -15.62
N ARG A 166 -3.74 4.14 -16.48
CA ARG A 166 -3.33 4.59 -17.82
C ARG A 166 -4.50 4.66 -18.80
N LEU A 167 -5.52 3.83 -18.58
CA LEU A 167 -6.75 3.80 -19.36
C LEU A 167 -7.86 4.69 -18.77
N SER A 168 -7.59 5.40 -17.67
CA SER A 168 -8.59 6.18 -16.93
C SER A 168 -9.18 7.37 -17.69
N GLN A 169 -8.59 7.74 -18.83
CA GLN A 169 -9.13 8.78 -19.72
C GLN A 169 -10.36 8.30 -20.52
N ARG A 170 -10.62 6.98 -20.56
CA ARG A 170 -11.80 6.42 -21.24
C ARG A 170 -13.04 6.67 -20.39
N LYS A 171 -14.16 7.01 -21.05
CA LYS A 171 -15.43 7.30 -20.37
C LYS A 171 -15.97 6.10 -19.58
N VAL A 172 -15.68 4.88 -20.04
CA VAL A 172 -16.09 3.63 -19.41
C VAL A 172 -14.85 2.76 -19.22
N ILE A 173 -14.42 2.62 -17.98
CA ILE A 173 -13.26 1.82 -17.59
C ILE A 173 -13.60 1.02 -16.33
N TYR A 174 -13.32 -0.27 -16.37
CA TYR A 174 -13.51 -1.17 -15.25
C TYR A 174 -12.22 -1.89 -14.88
N GLU A 175 -12.03 -2.12 -13.58
CA GLU A 175 -11.02 -3.04 -13.10
C GLU A 175 -11.55 -4.47 -13.18
N GLN A 176 -10.82 -5.33 -13.89
CA GLN A 176 -11.14 -6.74 -14.12
C GLN A 176 -11.40 -7.53 -12.82
N TYR A 177 -10.74 -7.16 -11.73
CA TYR A 177 -10.94 -7.83 -10.45
C TYR A 177 -12.38 -7.65 -9.91
N TYR A 178 -12.98 -6.48 -10.11
CA TYR A 178 -14.32 -6.15 -9.61
C TYR A 178 -15.43 -6.32 -10.67
N HIS A 179 -15.08 -6.20 -11.95
CA HIS A 179 -16.03 -6.28 -13.05
C HIS A 179 -15.96 -7.64 -13.73
N LYS A 180 -16.97 -8.48 -13.47
CA LYS A 180 -17.04 -9.87 -13.97
C LYS A 180 -17.89 -10.03 -15.22
N THR A 181 -18.62 -9.00 -15.63
CA THR A 181 -19.42 -9.04 -16.86
C THR A 181 -18.54 -8.81 -18.08
N VAL A 182 -18.93 -9.43 -19.20
CA VAL A 182 -18.24 -9.36 -20.49
C VAL A 182 -19.04 -8.43 -21.41
N ASP A 183 -18.92 -7.13 -21.18
CA ASP A 183 -19.76 -6.11 -21.81
C ASP A 183 -19.00 -4.88 -22.35
N THR A 184 -17.68 -4.82 -22.19
CA THR A 184 -16.82 -3.72 -22.69
C THR A 184 -16.23 -4.01 -24.07
N ASP A 185 -15.86 -2.99 -24.84
CA ASP A 185 -15.30 -3.15 -26.19
C ASP A 185 -13.91 -3.81 -26.17
N TYR A 186 -13.11 -3.56 -25.13
CA TYR A 186 -11.78 -4.16 -24.97
C TYR A 186 -11.59 -4.85 -23.61
N LEU A 187 -10.76 -5.90 -23.62
CA LEU A 187 -10.12 -6.47 -22.43
C LEU A 187 -8.61 -6.26 -22.54
N VAL A 188 -8.00 -5.63 -21.53
CA VAL A 188 -6.54 -5.36 -21.47
C VAL A 188 -5.93 -6.04 -20.25
N LEU A 189 -5.12 -7.07 -20.49
CA LEU A 189 -4.51 -7.89 -19.44
C LEU A 189 -3.04 -7.55 -19.22
N ASP A 190 -2.67 -7.35 -17.96
CA ASP A 190 -1.28 -7.26 -17.51
C ASP A 190 -0.74 -8.66 -17.21
N LEU A 191 0.21 -9.11 -18.03
CA LEU A 191 0.78 -10.45 -17.88
C LEU A 191 2.00 -10.46 -16.93
N ARG A 192 2.48 -9.29 -16.49
CA ARG A 192 3.67 -9.19 -15.64
C ARG A 192 3.40 -9.75 -14.25
N GLY A 193 4.13 -10.79 -13.87
CA GLY A 193 3.97 -11.45 -12.57
C GLY A 193 2.65 -12.22 -12.41
N SER A 194 1.93 -12.44 -13.52
CA SER A 194 0.68 -13.18 -13.54
C SER A 194 0.90 -14.68 -13.72
N ASN A 195 0.00 -15.49 -13.13
CA ASN A 195 -0.02 -16.94 -13.33
C ASN A 195 -0.89 -17.26 -14.56
N SER A 196 -0.38 -18.08 -15.48
CA SER A 196 -1.07 -18.48 -16.71
C SER A 196 -2.48 -19.05 -16.46
N THR A 197 -2.67 -19.83 -15.38
CA THR A 197 -4.00 -20.37 -15.03
C THR A 197 -4.99 -19.26 -14.68
N LYS A 198 -4.56 -18.25 -13.92
CA LYS A 198 -5.42 -17.12 -13.56
C LYS A 198 -5.75 -16.27 -14.77
N ILE A 199 -4.81 -16.07 -15.68
CA ILE A 199 -5.07 -15.34 -16.93
C ILE A 199 -6.09 -16.09 -17.79
N ALA A 200 -5.95 -17.41 -17.91
CA ALA A 200 -6.89 -18.25 -18.66
C ALA A 200 -8.33 -18.14 -18.10
N GLU A 201 -8.49 -18.18 -16.77
CA GLU A 201 -9.81 -18.00 -16.11
C GLU A 201 -10.46 -16.65 -16.43
N ILE A 202 -9.64 -15.61 -16.67
CA ILE A 202 -10.11 -14.25 -16.95
C ILE A 202 -10.47 -14.09 -18.43
N GLU A 203 -9.67 -14.63 -19.34
CA GLU A 203 -9.85 -14.43 -20.78
C GLU A 203 -10.86 -15.38 -21.41
N GLN A 204 -11.06 -16.58 -20.83
CA GLN A 204 -11.96 -17.58 -21.41
C GLN A 204 -13.40 -17.04 -21.64
N PRO A 205 -14.04 -16.33 -20.70
CA PRO A 205 -15.37 -15.75 -20.95
C PRO A 205 -15.41 -14.75 -22.10
N TYR A 206 -14.31 -14.02 -22.35
CA TYR A 206 -14.20 -13.08 -23.46
C TYR A 206 -13.99 -13.81 -24.79
N ILE A 207 -13.19 -14.88 -24.79
CA ILE A 207 -13.02 -15.77 -25.95
C ILE A 207 -14.36 -16.41 -26.32
N ASP A 208 -15.09 -16.94 -25.34
CA ASP A 208 -16.39 -17.57 -25.53
C ASP A 208 -17.44 -16.57 -26.05
N ALA A 209 -17.34 -15.31 -25.63
CA ALA A 209 -18.15 -14.20 -26.13
C ALA A 209 -17.73 -13.70 -27.52
N GLY A 210 -16.71 -14.31 -28.13
CA GLY A 210 -16.26 -14.03 -29.49
C GLY A 210 -15.28 -12.88 -29.62
N TYR A 211 -14.62 -12.44 -28.54
CA TYR A 211 -13.59 -11.40 -28.63
C TYR A 211 -12.36 -11.93 -29.37
N LYS A 212 -11.77 -11.07 -30.20
CA LYS A 212 -10.56 -11.37 -30.96
C LYS A 212 -9.34 -10.86 -30.23
N MET A 213 -8.32 -11.71 -30.08
CA MET A 213 -7.01 -11.28 -29.60
C MET A 213 -6.31 -10.45 -30.69
N ILE A 214 -5.99 -9.20 -30.37
CA ILE A 214 -5.33 -8.27 -31.30
C ILE A 214 -3.86 -7.99 -30.92
N VAL A 215 -3.50 -8.16 -29.64
CA VAL A 215 -2.12 -8.03 -29.15
C VAL A 215 -1.80 -9.16 -28.17
N ASN A 216 -0.60 -9.74 -28.27
CA ASN A 216 -0.09 -10.77 -27.37
C ASN A 216 1.43 -10.67 -27.21
N ASP A 217 1.88 -9.74 -26.38
CA ASP A 217 3.28 -9.61 -26.02
C ASP A 217 3.54 -10.50 -24.79
N GLU A 218 4.27 -11.60 -25.01
CA GLU A 218 4.45 -12.66 -24.00
C GLU A 218 5.00 -12.11 -22.67
N GLY A 219 4.32 -12.45 -21.57
CA GLY A 219 4.70 -12.01 -20.23
C GLY A 219 4.56 -10.51 -19.97
N LEU A 220 4.03 -9.74 -20.93
CA LEU A 220 3.90 -8.29 -20.86
C LEU A 220 2.45 -7.81 -20.87
N ILE A 221 1.77 -7.92 -22.01
CA ILE A 221 0.42 -7.39 -22.20
C ILE A 221 -0.35 -8.21 -23.25
N ARG A 222 -1.65 -8.37 -23.03
CA ARG A 222 -2.56 -8.98 -23.99
C ARG A 222 -3.83 -8.15 -24.14
N VAL A 223 -4.29 -7.97 -25.38
CA VAL A 223 -5.49 -7.18 -25.68
C VAL A 223 -6.46 -7.99 -26.51
N TYR A 224 -7.72 -7.96 -26.11
CA TYR A 224 -8.83 -8.50 -26.85
C TYR A 224 -9.82 -7.40 -27.22
N GLU A 225 -10.40 -7.51 -28.40
CA GLU A 225 -11.38 -6.57 -28.97
C GLU A 225 -12.68 -7.32 -29.27
N LYS A 226 -13.81 -6.70 -28.94
CA LYS A 226 -15.14 -7.20 -29.28
C LYS A 226 -15.39 -7.04 -30.78
N ASN A 227 -15.85 -8.11 -31.44
CA ASN A 227 -16.29 -8.05 -32.84
C ASN A 227 -17.52 -7.17 -33.04
#